data_AF-A0A419JIG2-F1
#
_entry.id   AF-A0A419JIG2-F1
#
_cell.length_a   1.000
_cell.length_b   1.000
_cell.length_c   1.000
_cell.angle_alpha   90.00
_cell.angle_beta   90.00
_cell.angle_gamma   90.00
#
_symmetry.space_group_name_H-M   'P 1'
#
loop_
_entity.id
_entity.type
_entity.pdbx_description
1 polymer ?
#
loop_
_entity_poly.entity_id
_entity_poly.type
_entity_poly.pdbx_seq_one_letter_code
_entity_poly.pdbx_strand_id
1 'polypeptide(L)'
;CTWCHSRINSELSNSSIHEDLSCEACHRYNGTGITFASGDTSGSTPGNESHAAYVPRCLDCHDSDGAWIENRTGSLKYAPPAKAFSEPDHGTDYSAHKRFVLEANASDASPGENEACLACHTDYTVSLSYSYFWNIGYTLSSWSFTSFSYNGTRNYNIKWSKSGAKHEFVSLNSIDCTGCHKNIYDALVIGTDGGSNEDYLTHAPVEIDASHWDTDNPWGHYRYHYIPASNRATWVNSTYCLKCHNVTEYASEHPSDNTTYSLENVAADTNSSSVHAAEALTCATCHGSGKTKAVIDNNERMGNGHSGSSFVDNIASNYARTFNGDICMGCHEAAVHPQSMGCSRCHSKENVDVTIESEPSGYCTNN
;
A
#
# COMPACT_ATOMS: atom_id res chain seq x y z
N CYS A 1 -36.13 -6.48 -7.90
CA CYS A 1 -34.85 -6.59 -8.65
C CYS A 1 -34.58 -7.98 -9.25
N THR A 2 -34.78 -9.06 -8.49
CA THR A 2 -34.34 -10.42 -8.84
C THR A 2 -35.07 -11.08 -10.02
N TRP A 3 -36.31 -10.68 -10.31
CA TRP A 3 -37.06 -11.25 -11.45
C TRP A 3 -36.45 -10.88 -12.81
N CYS A 4 -35.99 -9.62 -12.96
CA CYS A 4 -35.36 -9.15 -14.18
C CYS A 4 -33.83 -9.35 -14.18
N HIS A 5 -33.19 -9.32 -13.00
CA HIS A 5 -31.74 -9.41 -12.84
C HIS A 5 -31.32 -10.68 -12.08
N SER A 6 -31.86 -11.83 -12.48
CA SER A 6 -31.61 -13.11 -11.81
C SER A 6 -30.12 -13.50 -11.78
N ARG A 7 -29.37 -13.18 -12.85
CA ARG A 7 -27.91 -13.34 -12.89
C ARG A 7 -27.22 -12.51 -11.81
N ILE A 8 -27.59 -11.25 -11.67
CA ILE A 8 -26.99 -10.34 -10.66
C ILE A 8 -27.29 -10.85 -9.24
N ASN A 9 -28.50 -11.34 -9.01
CA ASN A 9 -28.84 -11.98 -7.74
C ASN A 9 -27.99 -13.24 -7.48
N SER A 10 -27.68 -14.02 -8.52
CA SER A 10 -26.79 -15.18 -8.40
C SER A 10 -25.35 -14.76 -8.07
N GLU A 11 -24.83 -13.71 -8.70
CA GLU A 11 -23.50 -13.15 -8.39
C GLU A 11 -23.45 -12.72 -6.91
N LEU A 12 -24.45 -11.96 -6.44
CA LEU A 12 -24.52 -11.54 -5.03
C LEU A 12 -24.60 -12.72 -4.06
N SER A 13 -25.41 -13.72 -4.38
CA SER A 13 -25.54 -14.92 -3.55
C SER A 13 -24.30 -15.83 -3.55
N ASN A 14 -23.34 -15.62 -4.46
CA ASN A 14 -22.06 -16.34 -4.47
C ASN A 14 -20.95 -15.56 -3.75
N SER A 15 -21.24 -14.37 -3.22
CA SER A 15 -20.22 -13.51 -2.64
C SER A 15 -19.69 -14.06 -1.30
N SER A 16 -18.40 -13.86 -1.02
CA SER A 16 -17.82 -14.17 0.30
C SER A 16 -18.21 -13.16 1.38
N ILE A 17 -18.53 -11.94 0.97
CA ILE A 17 -19.07 -10.86 1.80
C ILE A 17 -20.34 -10.33 1.14
N HIS A 18 -21.28 -9.78 1.90
CA HIS A 18 -22.57 -9.29 1.37
C HIS A 18 -23.54 -10.36 0.83
N GLU A 19 -23.25 -11.67 0.93
CA GLU A 19 -24.17 -12.74 0.48
C GLU A 19 -25.55 -12.69 1.15
N ASP A 20 -25.59 -12.16 2.37
CA ASP A 20 -26.79 -12.01 3.17
C ASP A 20 -27.58 -10.73 2.87
N LEU A 21 -27.07 -9.82 2.02
CA LEU A 21 -27.74 -8.57 1.63
C LEU A 21 -28.68 -8.79 0.45
N SER A 22 -29.85 -8.16 0.47
CA SER A 22 -30.79 -8.15 -0.67
C SER A 22 -30.35 -7.11 -1.70
N CYS A 23 -30.85 -7.20 -2.94
CA CYS A 23 -30.65 -6.13 -3.91
C CYS A 23 -31.17 -4.79 -3.37
N GLU A 24 -32.31 -4.83 -2.68
CA GLU A 24 -32.99 -3.69 -2.11
C GLU A 24 -32.20 -3.05 -0.96
N ALA A 25 -31.39 -3.82 -0.21
CA ALA A 25 -30.54 -3.31 0.88
C ALA A 25 -29.56 -2.24 0.39
N CYS A 26 -29.02 -2.39 -0.83
CA CYS A 26 -28.11 -1.40 -1.44
C CYS A 26 -28.86 -0.42 -2.34
N HIS A 27 -29.67 -0.94 -3.27
CA HIS A 27 -30.31 -0.15 -4.33
C HIS A 27 -31.50 0.69 -3.86
N ARG A 28 -31.96 0.51 -2.62
CA ARG A 28 -33.00 1.32 -1.97
C ARG A 28 -32.55 1.79 -0.58
N TYR A 29 -31.25 1.98 -0.39
CA TYR A 29 -30.70 2.46 0.86
C TYR A 29 -31.19 3.88 1.19
N ASN A 30 -31.89 4.01 2.33
CA ASN A 30 -32.53 5.25 2.75
C ASN A 30 -31.55 6.31 3.29
N GLY A 31 -30.28 5.96 3.54
CA GLY A 31 -29.29 6.91 4.07
C GLY A 31 -28.80 7.94 3.06
N THR A 32 -29.14 7.79 1.77
CA THR A 32 -28.78 8.75 0.71
C THR A 32 -29.72 9.95 0.61
N GLY A 33 -30.87 9.92 1.29
CA GLY A 33 -31.92 10.93 1.15
C GLY A 33 -32.76 10.82 -0.13
N ILE A 34 -32.51 9.81 -0.97
CA ILE A 34 -33.32 9.53 -2.17
C ILE A 34 -34.71 9.06 -1.75
N THR A 35 -35.76 9.66 -2.32
CA THR A 35 -37.14 9.21 -2.11
C THR A 35 -37.57 8.28 -3.25
N PHE A 36 -37.65 6.99 -2.94
CA PHE A 36 -38.11 5.98 -3.89
C PHE A 36 -39.63 5.92 -3.98
N ALA A 37 -40.16 5.56 -5.16
CA ALA A 37 -41.56 5.22 -5.26
C ALA A 37 -41.88 4.00 -4.38
N SER A 38 -43.08 4.01 -3.80
CA SER A 38 -43.63 2.91 -3.01
C SER A 38 -45.09 2.70 -3.39
N GLY A 39 -45.61 1.50 -3.17
CA GLY A 39 -47.00 1.20 -3.49
C GLY A 39 -47.31 -0.26 -3.27
N ASP A 40 -48.60 -0.53 -3.12
CA ASP A 40 -49.16 -1.86 -2.99
C ASP A 40 -50.44 -1.96 -3.84
N THR A 41 -51.24 -3.00 -3.63
CA THR A 41 -52.50 -3.20 -4.38
C THR A 41 -53.57 -2.14 -4.08
N SER A 42 -53.38 -1.31 -3.05
CA SER A 42 -54.33 -0.29 -2.60
C SER A 42 -53.95 1.14 -3.00
N GLY A 43 -52.71 1.37 -3.46
CA GLY A 43 -52.28 2.67 -3.94
C GLY A 43 -50.78 2.77 -4.25
N SER A 44 -50.36 3.90 -4.79
CA SER A 44 -48.97 4.18 -5.13
C SER A 44 -48.58 5.62 -4.76
N THR A 45 -47.39 5.77 -4.20
CA THR A 45 -46.71 7.03 -3.95
C THR A 45 -45.53 7.15 -4.91
N PRO A 46 -45.51 8.14 -5.83
CA PRO A 46 -44.38 8.35 -6.71
C PRO A 46 -43.13 8.77 -5.92
N GLY A 47 -41.96 8.32 -6.36
CA GLY A 47 -40.66 8.82 -5.87
C GLY A 47 -40.30 10.14 -6.57
N ASN A 48 -39.40 10.90 -5.96
CA ASN A 48 -38.98 12.20 -6.50
C ASN A 48 -37.72 12.08 -7.37
N GLU A 49 -36.76 11.24 -6.97
CA GLU A 49 -35.46 11.12 -7.64
C GLU A 49 -35.26 9.77 -8.35
N SER A 50 -35.95 8.70 -7.91
CA SER A 50 -35.90 7.39 -8.57
C SER A 50 -37.23 6.64 -8.54
N HIS A 51 -37.56 6.01 -9.67
CA HIS A 51 -38.76 5.18 -9.81
C HIS A 51 -38.74 3.94 -8.91
N ALA A 52 -37.58 3.30 -8.70
CA ALA A 52 -37.54 2.04 -7.92
C ALA A 52 -36.19 1.68 -7.31
N ALA A 53 -35.09 2.15 -7.91
CA ALA A 53 -33.73 1.83 -7.51
C ALA A 53 -32.76 2.85 -8.08
N TYR A 54 -31.62 3.04 -7.44
CA TYR A 54 -30.50 3.81 -7.96
C TYR A 54 -29.26 2.93 -8.07
N VAL A 55 -28.21 3.40 -8.73
CA VAL A 55 -26.91 2.72 -8.70
C VAL A 55 -26.18 3.21 -7.45
N PRO A 56 -26.00 2.36 -6.42
CA PRO A 56 -25.36 2.77 -5.18
C PRO A 56 -23.89 3.07 -5.37
N ARG A 57 -23.38 4.03 -4.62
CA ARG A 57 -21.95 4.20 -4.37
C ARG A 57 -21.54 3.31 -3.21
N CYS A 58 -20.31 2.79 -3.24
CA CYS A 58 -19.76 2.01 -2.13
C CYS A 58 -19.75 2.86 -0.84
N LEU A 59 -19.39 4.13 -0.95
CA LEU A 59 -19.34 5.05 0.18
C LEU A 59 -20.72 5.49 0.68
N ASP A 60 -21.84 5.14 0.03
CA ASP A 60 -23.16 5.42 0.62
C ASP A 60 -23.34 4.70 1.97
N CYS A 61 -22.68 3.55 2.15
CA CYS A 61 -22.68 2.79 3.39
C CYS A 61 -21.30 2.66 4.04
N HIS A 62 -20.23 2.83 3.27
CA HIS A 62 -18.85 2.74 3.74
C HIS A 62 -18.19 4.12 3.94
N ASP A 63 -18.96 5.20 4.13
CA ASP A 63 -18.41 6.52 4.44
C ASP A 63 -17.66 6.55 5.79
N SER A 64 -17.21 7.72 6.25
CA SER A 64 -16.36 7.90 7.44
C SER A 64 -16.93 7.29 8.72
N ASP A 65 -18.26 7.25 8.85
CA ASP A 65 -18.97 6.74 10.01
C ASP A 65 -19.49 5.31 9.83
N GLY A 66 -19.39 4.76 8.61
CA GLY A 66 -20.03 3.50 8.24
C GLY A 66 -21.56 3.59 8.33
N ALA A 67 -22.23 2.45 8.16
CA ALA A 67 -23.69 2.39 8.22
C ALA A 67 -24.19 1.05 8.75
N TRP A 68 -25.31 1.10 9.48
CA TRP A 68 -26.08 -0.11 9.78
C TRP A 68 -27.12 -0.34 8.67
N ILE A 69 -27.09 -1.52 8.08
CA ILE A 69 -27.96 -1.93 6.98
C ILE A 69 -28.72 -3.18 7.40
N GLU A 70 -30.00 -3.25 7.04
CA GLU A 70 -30.81 -4.45 7.22
C GLU A 70 -30.53 -5.48 6.13
N ASN A 71 -30.21 -6.70 6.52
CA ASN A 71 -29.94 -7.81 5.59
C ASN A 71 -31.23 -8.54 5.16
N ARG A 72 -31.13 -9.59 4.34
CA ARG A 72 -32.28 -10.40 3.86
C ARG A 72 -33.14 -11.00 4.98
N THR A 73 -32.59 -11.20 6.18
CA THR A 73 -33.29 -11.79 7.32
C THR A 73 -33.86 -10.74 8.28
N GLY A 74 -33.77 -9.45 7.94
CA GLY A 74 -34.21 -8.36 8.81
C GLY A 74 -33.24 -8.03 9.94
N SER A 75 -32.02 -8.58 9.91
CA SER A 75 -30.99 -8.33 10.92
C SER A 75 -30.10 -7.18 10.51
N LEU A 76 -29.74 -6.32 11.47
CA LEU A 76 -28.81 -5.23 11.23
C LEU A 76 -27.37 -5.75 11.09
N LYS A 77 -26.68 -5.29 10.06
CA LYS A 77 -25.26 -5.54 9.78
C LYS A 77 -24.53 -4.20 9.66
N TYR A 78 -23.34 -4.13 10.24
CA TYR A 78 -22.53 -2.92 10.19
C TYR A 78 -21.59 -2.98 8.99
N ALA A 79 -21.72 -2.01 8.09
CA ALA A 79 -20.75 -1.72 7.06
C ALA A 79 -19.63 -0.87 7.68
N PRO A 80 -18.38 -1.38 7.77
CA PRO A 80 -17.29 -0.64 8.36
C PRO A 80 -16.89 0.55 7.48
N PRO A 81 -16.43 1.66 8.08
CA PRO A 81 -16.06 2.85 7.33
C PRO A 81 -14.79 2.66 6.50
N ALA A 82 -14.80 3.15 5.27
CA ALA A 82 -13.65 3.28 4.39
C ALA A 82 -13.04 4.69 4.53
N LYS A 83 -12.65 5.04 5.76
CA LYS A 83 -12.31 6.41 6.21
C LYS A 83 -11.43 7.20 5.24
N ALA A 84 -10.44 6.54 4.65
CA ALA A 84 -9.49 7.14 3.71
C ALA A 84 -10.13 7.80 2.50
N PHE A 85 -11.26 7.27 2.04
CA PHE A 85 -11.96 7.80 0.88
C PHE A 85 -12.97 8.89 1.23
N SER A 86 -13.26 9.05 2.52
CA SER A 86 -14.13 10.07 3.11
C SER A 86 -13.36 11.31 3.57
N GLU A 87 -12.03 11.22 3.64
CA GLU A 87 -11.16 12.39 3.86
C GLU A 87 -11.30 13.39 2.70
N PRO A 88 -11.17 14.71 2.95
CA PRO A 88 -11.12 15.71 1.89
C PRO A 88 -10.09 15.32 0.81
N ASP A 89 -10.48 15.40 -0.47
CA ASP A 89 -9.68 15.01 -1.62
C ASP A 89 -9.14 13.55 -1.58
N HIS A 90 -9.80 12.66 -0.83
CA HIS A 90 -9.38 11.28 -0.55
C HIS A 90 -8.02 11.21 0.17
N GLY A 91 -7.80 12.20 1.05
CA GLY A 91 -6.61 12.35 1.87
C GLY A 91 -5.45 13.05 1.15
N THR A 92 -4.24 12.77 1.60
CA THR A 92 -3.04 13.45 1.10
C THR A 92 -2.58 12.85 -0.23
N ASP A 93 -1.64 13.51 -0.91
CA ASP A 93 -0.98 12.92 -2.09
C ASP A 93 -0.15 11.66 -1.76
N TYR A 94 -0.05 11.31 -0.47
CA TYR A 94 0.55 10.09 0.04
C TYR A 94 -0.47 8.99 0.35
N SER A 95 -1.77 9.28 0.29
CA SER A 95 -2.82 8.28 0.49
C SER A 95 -2.74 7.24 -0.62
N ALA A 96 -2.57 5.99 -0.23
CA ALA A 96 -2.57 4.88 -1.17
C ALA A 96 -3.88 4.88 -1.97
N HIS A 97 -3.76 4.60 -3.27
CA HIS A 97 -4.87 4.57 -4.22
C HIS A 97 -5.65 5.88 -4.44
N LYS A 98 -5.27 7.02 -3.83
CA LYS A 98 -5.91 8.33 -4.12
C LYS A 98 -6.02 8.59 -5.61
N ARG A 99 -4.91 8.39 -6.34
CA ARG A 99 -4.90 8.58 -7.80
C ARG A 99 -5.89 7.67 -8.51
N PHE A 100 -5.98 6.40 -8.09
CA PHE A 100 -6.92 5.44 -8.69
C PHE A 100 -8.37 5.83 -8.42
N VAL A 101 -8.70 6.31 -7.22
CA VAL A 101 -10.05 6.83 -6.90
C VAL A 101 -10.38 8.10 -7.67
N LEU A 102 -9.43 9.03 -7.79
CA LEU A 102 -9.64 10.25 -8.58
C LEU A 102 -9.89 9.93 -10.06
N GLU A 103 -9.19 8.94 -10.62
CA GLU A 103 -9.42 8.46 -11.98
C GLU A 103 -10.75 7.73 -12.13
N ALA A 104 -11.14 6.91 -11.14
CA ALA A 104 -12.47 6.28 -11.08
C ALA A 104 -13.60 7.35 -11.04
N ASN A 105 -13.45 8.39 -10.23
CA ASN A 105 -14.42 9.49 -10.15
C ASN A 105 -14.54 10.29 -11.45
N ALA A 106 -13.44 10.39 -12.21
CA ALA A 106 -13.40 11.07 -13.50
C ALA A 106 -13.89 10.18 -14.66
N SER A 107 -14.13 8.89 -14.40
CA SER A 107 -14.62 7.91 -15.35
C SER A 107 -16.15 7.92 -15.39
N ASP A 108 -16.72 7.86 -16.59
CA ASP A 108 -18.18 7.70 -16.76
C ASP A 108 -18.63 6.22 -16.63
N ALA A 109 -17.72 5.30 -16.27
CA ALA A 109 -18.02 3.86 -16.24
C ALA A 109 -18.86 3.43 -15.03
N SER A 110 -18.80 4.17 -13.92
CA SER A 110 -19.55 3.91 -12.69
C SER A 110 -19.65 5.18 -11.84
N PRO A 111 -20.69 5.35 -11.00
CA PRO A 111 -20.77 6.50 -10.11
C PRO A 111 -19.62 6.53 -9.09
N GLY A 112 -18.89 7.64 -9.05
CA GLY A 112 -17.88 7.92 -8.03
C GLY A 112 -16.78 6.85 -7.95
N GLU A 113 -16.42 6.49 -6.72
CA GLU A 113 -15.28 5.64 -6.39
C GLU A 113 -15.48 4.15 -6.72
N ASN A 114 -16.68 3.79 -7.19
CA ASN A 114 -17.08 2.41 -7.39
C ASN A 114 -16.12 1.62 -8.28
N GLU A 115 -15.55 2.22 -9.33
CA GLU A 115 -14.62 1.50 -10.19
C GLU A 115 -13.37 1.05 -9.41
N ALA A 116 -12.83 1.90 -8.54
CA ALA A 116 -11.69 1.57 -7.70
C ALA A 116 -12.03 0.54 -6.61
N CYS A 117 -13.20 0.67 -5.96
CA CYS A 117 -13.65 -0.27 -4.94
C CYS A 117 -13.92 -1.66 -5.53
N LEU A 118 -14.70 -1.74 -6.61
CA LEU A 118 -15.10 -3.01 -7.21
C LEU A 118 -13.91 -3.75 -7.84
N ALA A 119 -12.88 -3.04 -8.29
CA ALA A 119 -11.66 -3.65 -8.84
C ALA A 119 -11.02 -4.66 -7.86
N CYS A 120 -10.97 -4.31 -6.58
CA CYS A 120 -10.39 -5.16 -5.54
C CYS A 120 -11.43 -6.06 -4.86
N HIS A 121 -12.62 -5.52 -4.57
CA HIS A 121 -13.62 -6.17 -3.73
C HIS A 121 -14.56 -7.12 -4.46
N THR A 122 -14.49 -7.22 -5.79
CA THR A 122 -15.34 -8.13 -6.56
C THR A 122 -14.55 -9.05 -7.48
N ASP A 123 -15.25 -10.04 -8.03
CA ASP A 123 -14.71 -10.94 -9.05
C ASP A 123 -14.72 -10.31 -10.46
N TYR A 124 -14.67 -8.97 -10.54
CA TYR A 124 -14.58 -8.23 -11.78
C TYR A 124 -13.17 -8.27 -12.37
N THR A 125 -13.06 -8.50 -13.68
CA THR A 125 -11.77 -8.48 -14.37
C THR A 125 -11.24 -7.06 -14.46
N VAL A 126 -10.00 -6.86 -14.04
CA VAL A 126 -9.32 -5.56 -14.04
C VAL A 126 -8.05 -5.66 -14.87
N SER A 127 -7.76 -4.59 -15.61
CA SER A 127 -6.46 -4.37 -16.21
C SER A 127 -5.96 -3.01 -15.76
N LEU A 128 -4.77 -2.99 -15.15
CA LEU A 128 -4.12 -1.81 -14.62
C LEU A 128 -2.80 -1.63 -15.35
N SER A 129 -2.56 -0.42 -15.84
CA SER A 129 -1.27 -0.01 -16.38
C SER A 129 -0.77 1.18 -15.59
N TYR A 130 0.46 1.07 -15.08
CA TYR A 130 1.13 2.18 -14.41
C TYR A 130 2.59 2.23 -14.83
N SER A 131 3.21 3.37 -14.58
CA SER A 131 4.60 3.58 -14.92
C SER A 131 5.39 4.15 -13.76
N TYR A 132 6.69 3.87 -13.78
CA TYR A 132 7.67 4.38 -12.83
C TYR A 132 8.86 4.94 -13.61
N PHE A 133 9.69 5.77 -12.98
CA PHE A 133 10.97 6.18 -13.58
C PHE A 133 11.95 4.99 -13.59
N TRP A 134 12.94 5.03 -14.48
CA TRP A 134 13.97 3.97 -14.53
C TRP A 134 15.10 4.27 -13.56
N ASN A 135 15.61 5.50 -13.56
CA ASN A 135 16.77 5.92 -12.78
C ASN A 135 16.47 7.18 -11.98
N ILE A 136 17.12 7.29 -10.82
CA ILE A 136 17.46 8.58 -10.22
C ILE A 136 18.97 8.80 -10.26
N GLY A 137 19.37 10.06 -10.41
CA GLY A 137 20.76 10.50 -10.31
C GLY A 137 20.84 11.74 -9.45
N TYR A 138 21.76 11.74 -8.48
CA TYR A 138 21.95 12.87 -7.56
C TYR A 138 23.41 12.99 -7.12
N THR A 139 23.81 14.23 -6.84
CA THR A 139 25.13 14.54 -6.28
C THR A 139 24.95 14.97 -4.83
N LEU A 140 25.53 14.22 -3.90
CA LEU A 140 25.60 14.56 -2.49
C LEU A 140 26.85 15.39 -2.21
N SER A 141 26.69 16.52 -1.51
CA SER A 141 27.78 17.32 -0.96
C SER A 141 27.47 17.66 0.49
N SER A 142 28.31 17.24 1.43
CA SER A 142 28.11 17.51 2.87
C SER A 142 26.67 17.22 3.35
N TRP A 143 26.12 16.06 2.97
CA TRP A 143 24.74 15.63 3.31
C TRP A 143 23.61 16.48 2.70
N SER A 144 23.89 17.23 1.62
CA SER A 144 22.90 17.99 0.86
C SER A 144 22.98 17.67 -0.63
N PHE A 145 21.85 17.68 -1.33
CA PHE A 145 21.85 17.51 -2.78
C PHE A 145 22.30 18.80 -3.47
N THR A 146 23.29 18.67 -4.34
CA THR A 146 23.70 19.73 -5.28
C THR A 146 23.16 19.49 -6.68
N SER A 147 22.73 18.26 -6.96
CA SER A 147 21.96 17.88 -8.14
C SER A 147 20.95 16.78 -7.79
N PHE A 148 19.82 16.77 -8.48
CA PHE A 148 18.83 15.69 -8.41
C PHE A 148 18.08 15.61 -9.74
N SER A 149 17.97 14.42 -10.30
CA SER A 149 17.25 14.16 -11.54
C SER A 149 16.70 12.74 -11.56
N TYR A 150 15.65 12.52 -12.35
CA TYR A 150 15.12 11.20 -12.63
C TYR A 150 14.83 11.09 -14.13
N ASN A 151 14.98 9.89 -14.70
CA ASN A 151 14.77 9.66 -16.12
C ASN A 151 14.34 8.23 -16.43
N GLY A 152 13.98 8.02 -17.71
CA GLY A 152 13.47 6.75 -18.20
C GLY A 152 12.04 6.46 -17.72
N THR A 153 11.44 5.43 -18.31
CA THR A 153 10.09 4.99 -17.94
C THR A 153 10.04 3.47 -17.98
N ARG A 154 9.60 2.88 -16.88
CA ARG A 154 9.24 1.47 -16.73
C ARG A 154 7.73 1.36 -16.72
N ASN A 155 7.19 0.45 -17.51
CA ASN A 155 5.74 0.23 -17.57
C ASN A 155 5.40 -1.14 -16.98
N TYR A 156 4.41 -1.17 -16.11
CA TYR A 156 3.84 -2.36 -15.52
C TYR A 156 2.42 -2.52 -16.04
N ASN A 157 2.13 -3.71 -16.54
CA ASN A 157 0.80 -4.08 -17.00
C ASN A 157 0.35 -5.28 -16.20
N ILE A 158 -0.77 -5.13 -15.50
CA ILE A 158 -1.34 -6.13 -14.62
C ILE A 158 -2.73 -6.46 -15.14
N LYS A 159 -3.05 -7.75 -15.13
CA LYS A 159 -4.38 -8.23 -15.47
C LYS A 159 -4.83 -9.30 -14.49
N TRP A 160 -5.91 -9.02 -13.77
CA TRP A 160 -6.61 -10.03 -12.98
C TRP A 160 -7.73 -10.61 -13.82
N SER A 161 -7.49 -11.80 -14.36
CA SER A 161 -8.53 -12.53 -15.10
C SER A 161 -9.45 -13.21 -14.09
N LYS A 162 -10.57 -12.55 -13.79
CA LYS A 162 -11.62 -13.01 -12.90
C LYS A 162 -12.88 -13.37 -13.70
N SER A 163 -13.99 -13.79 -13.08
CA SER A 163 -15.22 -14.12 -13.83
C SER A 163 -15.83 -12.93 -14.58
N GLY A 164 -15.55 -11.70 -14.14
CA GLY A 164 -16.17 -10.47 -14.65
C GLY A 164 -17.47 -10.12 -13.92
N ALA A 165 -17.81 -10.80 -12.83
CA ALA A 165 -18.97 -10.49 -11.99
C ALA A 165 -18.74 -9.21 -11.17
N LYS A 166 -19.66 -8.24 -11.27
CA LYS A 166 -19.60 -6.97 -10.51
C LYS A 166 -20.34 -7.04 -9.17
N HIS A 167 -21.16 -8.08 -8.97
CA HIS A 167 -21.92 -8.26 -7.75
C HIS A 167 -21.47 -9.51 -6.98
N GLU A 168 -20.38 -10.15 -7.38
CA GLU A 168 -19.76 -11.25 -6.63
C GLU A 168 -18.59 -10.68 -5.83
N PHE A 169 -18.81 -10.38 -4.56
CA PHE A 169 -17.79 -9.80 -3.69
C PHE A 169 -16.86 -10.89 -3.15
N VAL A 170 -15.56 -10.63 -3.20
CA VAL A 170 -14.53 -11.60 -2.79
C VAL A 170 -14.16 -11.44 -1.32
N SER A 171 -13.52 -12.46 -0.75
CA SER A 171 -13.01 -12.40 0.62
C SER A 171 -11.91 -11.35 0.74
N LEU A 172 -11.88 -10.59 1.84
CA LEU A 172 -10.82 -9.62 2.12
C LEU A 172 -9.43 -10.28 2.12
N ASN A 173 -9.34 -11.54 2.55
CA ASN A 173 -8.09 -12.31 2.56
C ASN A 173 -7.57 -12.68 1.16
N SER A 174 -8.37 -12.45 0.11
CA SER A 174 -7.96 -12.65 -1.29
C SER A 174 -7.39 -11.39 -1.94
N ILE A 175 -7.44 -10.25 -1.24
CA ILE A 175 -6.92 -8.98 -1.73
C ILE A 175 -5.44 -8.90 -1.37
N ASP A 176 -4.58 -9.05 -2.39
CA ASP A 176 -3.13 -9.00 -2.26
C ASP A 176 -2.56 -7.75 -2.93
N CYS A 177 -1.87 -6.92 -2.15
CA CYS A 177 -1.18 -5.72 -2.61
C CYS A 177 -0.23 -6.02 -3.78
N THR A 178 0.45 -7.17 -3.75
CA THR A 178 1.45 -7.55 -4.76
C THR A 178 0.80 -7.95 -6.09
N GLY A 179 -0.49 -8.28 -6.06
CA GLY A 179 -1.32 -8.42 -7.25
C GLY A 179 -1.45 -7.09 -8.03
N CYS A 180 -1.39 -5.94 -7.36
CA CYS A 180 -1.45 -4.59 -7.95
C CYS A 180 -0.08 -3.93 -8.10
N HIS A 181 0.85 -4.28 -7.21
CA HIS A 181 2.17 -3.69 -7.13
C HIS A 181 3.21 -4.69 -7.61
N LYS A 182 3.13 -5.06 -8.90
CA LYS A 182 4.04 -6.03 -9.51
C LYS A 182 5.51 -5.63 -9.34
N ASN A 183 5.83 -4.34 -9.43
CA ASN A 183 7.18 -3.82 -9.16
C ASN A 183 7.70 -4.24 -7.78
N ILE A 184 6.84 -4.28 -6.76
CA ILE A 184 7.19 -4.71 -5.40
C ILE A 184 7.40 -6.22 -5.34
N TYR A 185 6.52 -7.00 -5.97
CA TYR A 185 6.70 -8.45 -6.05
C TYR A 185 8.01 -8.82 -6.76
N ASP A 186 8.27 -8.18 -7.90
CA ASP A 186 9.49 -8.37 -8.66
C ASP A 186 10.72 -8.00 -7.80
N ALA A 187 10.66 -6.86 -7.09
CA ALA A 187 11.72 -6.40 -6.20
C ALA A 187 11.97 -7.33 -5.01
N LEU A 188 10.96 -8.08 -4.55
CA LEU A 188 11.07 -8.91 -3.34
C LEU A 188 11.26 -10.38 -3.62
N VAL A 189 10.85 -10.89 -4.77
CA VAL A 189 10.78 -12.33 -5.05
C VAL A 189 11.58 -12.74 -6.27
N ILE A 190 11.48 -11.97 -7.35
CA ILE A 190 12.13 -12.31 -8.62
C ILE A 190 13.57 -11.77 -8.65
N GLY A 191 13.81 -10.63 -8.01
CA GLY A 191 15.02 -9.85 -8.22
C GLY A 191 15.02 -9.23 -9.63
N THR A 192 16.15 -8.65 -10.03
CA THR A 192 16.34 -8.12 -11.39
C THR A 192 17.29 -8.99 -12.22
N ASP A 193 16.89 -9.29 -13.45
CA ASP A 193 17.75 -9.91 -14.45
C ASP A 193 18.91 -8.96 -14.83
N GLY A 194 20.16 -9.39 -14.66
CA GLY A 194 21.33 -8.66 -15.19
C GLY A 194 22.66 -8.81 -14.44
N GLY A 195 22.68 -9.35 -13.22
CA GLY A 195 23.92 -9.59 -12.47
C GLY A 195 24.18 -11.09 -12.34
N SER A 196 25.36 -11.56 -12.74
CA SER A 196 25.77 -12.95 -12.51
C SER A 196 26.08 -13.27 -11.03
N ASN A 197 25.84 -12.32 -10.12
CA ASN A 197 25.88 -12.45 -8.66
C ASN A 197 24.84 -11.48 -8.04
N GLU A 198 23.75 -12.04 -7.51
CA GLU A 198 23.01 -11.61 -6.29
C GLU A 198 22.20 -10.28 -6.27
N ASP A 199 20.87 -10.44 -6.12
CA ASP A 199 19.99 -9.81 -5.13
C ASP A 199 19.85 -8.27 -5.02
N TYR A 200 19.82 -7.51 -6.11
CA TYR A 200 19.44 -6.10 -6.04
C TYR A 200 17.94 -5.94 -5.68
N LEU A 201 17.63 -5.60 -4.42
CA LEU A 201 16.28 -5.31 -3.92
C LEU A 201 16.21 -3.86 -3.41
N THR A 202 15.31 -3.05 -3.97
CA THR A 202 15.00 -1.68 -3.52
C THR A 202 13.87 -1.61 -2.49
N HIS A 203 13.13 -2.70 -2.33
CA HIS A 203 12.05 -2.80 -1.35
C HIS A 203 12.51 -3.58 -0.12
N ALA A 204 12.14 -3.14 1.07
CA ALA A 204 12.41 -3.92 2.28
C ALA A 204 11.60 -5.23 2.23
N PRO A 205 12.22 -6.38 2.58
CA PRO A 205 13.43 -6.49 3.35
C PRO A 205 14.67 -6.65 2.47
N VAL A 206 15.71 -6.01 2.95
CA VAL A 206 17.09 -6.14 2.51
C VAL A 206 17.61 -7.57 2.77
N GLU A 207 18.64 -8.06 2.08
CA GLU A 207 19.32 -9.27 2.53
C GLU A 207 20.39 -8.90 3.58
N ILE A 208 20.33 -9.49 4.78
CA ILE A 208 21.36 -9.27 5.80
C ILE A 208 22.45 -10.29 5.57
N ASP A 209 23.61 -9.82 5.10
CA ASP A 209 24.85 -10.59 5.25
C ASP A 209 25.21 -10.64 6.74
N ALA A 210 25.21 -11.85 7.29
CA ALA A 210 25.52 -12.15 8.68
C ALA A 210 26.92 -11.66 9.13
N SER A 211 27.79 -11.23 8.20
CA SER A 211 29.13 -10.74 8.47
C SER A 211 29.31 -9.21 8.46
N HIS A 212 28.32 -8.42 8.01
CA HIS A 212 28.50 -6.98 7.77
C HIS A 212 27.43 -6.05 8.36
N TRP A 213 26.26 -6.57 8.72
CA TRP A 213 25.38 -5.91 9.69
C TRP A 213 25.39 -6.77 10.94
N ASP A 214 26.08 -6.28 11.98
CA ASP A 214 26.16 -6.94 13.28
C ASP A 214 24.79 -7.50 13.69
N THR A 215 24.82 -8.56 14.50
CA THR A 215 23.69 -9.07 15.29
C THR A 215 22.98 -8.00 16.14
N ASP A 216 23.48 -6.76 16.11
CA ASP A 216 22.97 -5.51 16.65
C ASP A 216 22.14 -4.70 15.65
N ASN A 217 21.32 -5.34 14.81
CA ASN A 217 20.18 -4.61 14.24
C ASN A 217 19.46 -3.93 15.43
N PRO A 218 19.17 -2.61 15.42
CA PRO A 218 18.48 -1.92 16.51
C PRO A 218 17.18 -2.58 16.99
N TRP A 219 16.63 -3.50 16.19
CA TRP A 219 15.46 -4.33 16.45
C TRP A 219 15.76 -5.66 17.18
N GLY A 220 17.01 -6.08 17.34
CA GLY A 220 17.39 -7.42 17.82
C GLY A 220 16.84 -8.57 16.98
N HIS A 221 16.35 -8.26 15.77
CA HIS A 221 15.60 -9.20 14.93
C HIS A 221 15.59 -8.76 13.47
N TYR A 222 15.72 -9.72 12.57
CA TYR A 222 15.87 -9.49 11.13
C TYR A 222 14.53 -9.25 10.38
N ARG A 223 13.37 -9.33 11.04
CA ARG A 223 12.04 -9.41 10.36
C ARG A 223 11.71 -8.28 9.38
N TYR A 224 12.18 -7.06 9.66
CA TYR A 224 11.86 -5.87 8.84
C TYR A 224 12.83 -5.69 7.67
N HIS A 225 14.01 -6.28 7.78
CA HIS A 225 15.13 -6.05 6.89
C HIS A 225 15.77 -7.36 6.41
N TYR A 226 15.11 -8.50 6.55
CA TYR A 226 15.53 -9.79 6.00
C TYR A 226 14.36 -10.74 5.75
N ILE A 227 14.35 -11.32 4.54
CA ILE A 227 13.66 -12.57 4.24
C ILE A 227 14.66 -13.48 3.52
N PRO A 228 14.89 -14.71 4.02
CA PRO A 228 15.70 -15.70 3.30
C PRO A 228 15.18 -15.90 1.87
N ALA A 229 16.07 -15.99 0.89
CA ALA A 229 15.71 -16.16 -0.51
C ALA A 229 14.69 -17.30 -0.75
N SER A 230 14.86 -18.44 -0.05
CA SER A 230 13.95 -19.59 -0.12
C SER A 230 12.51 -19.31 0.36
N ASN A 231 12.30 -18.25 1.13
CA ASN A 231 11.03 -17.95 1.80
C ASN A 231 10.32 -16.71 1.22
N ARG A 232 10.98 -15.95 0.33
CA ARG A 232 10.49 -14.69 -0.24
C ARG A 232 9.09 -14.83 -0.81
N ALA A 233 8.89 -15.71 -1.79
CA ALA A 233 7.59 -15.92 -2.44
C ALA A 233 6.47 -16.26 -1.43
N THR A 234 6.75 -17.20 -0.51
CA THR A 234 5.76 -17.65 0.48
C THR A 234 5.36 -16.52 1.44
N TRP A 235 6.32 -15.74 1.93
CA TRP A 235 6.05 -14.71 2.93
C TRP A 235 5.41 -13.46 2.32
N VAL A 236 5.87 -13.04 1.14
CA VAL A 236 5.34 -11.91 0.39
C VAL A 236 3.85 -12.12 0.04
N ASN A 237 3.48 -13.32 -0.37
CA ASN A 237 2.09 -13.70 -0.68
C ASN A 237 1.20 -13.95 0.55
N SER A 238 1.68 -13.71 1.77
CA SER A 238 0.92 -14.02 2.99
C SER A 238 1.00 -12.90 4.03
N THR A 239 1.95 -12.98 4.94
CA THR A 239 1.99 -12.13 6.15
C THR A 239 2.96 -10.97 6.03
N TYR A 240 3.83 -10.95 5.02
CA TYR A 240 4.94 -10.00 5.01
C TYR A 240 4.47 -8.55 4.93
N CYS A 241 3.55 -8.24 4.03
CA CYS A 241 3.03 -6.88 3.88
C CYS A 241 2.38 -6.39 5.19
N LEU A 242 1.64 -7.25 5.89
CA LEU A 242 1.02 -6.95 7.19
C LEU A 242 2.06 -6.68 8.28
N LYS A 243 3.21 -7.37 8.24
CA LYS A 243 4.28 -7.16 9.22
C LYS A 243 4.78 -5.72 9.26
N CYS A 244 4.71 -4.98 8.16
CA CYS A 244 5.16 -3.59 8.07
C CYS A 244 3.98 -2.63 7.96
N HIS A 245 3.03 -2.88 7.06
CA HIS A 245 1.96 -1.92 6.73
C HIS A 245 0.72 -2.03 7.62
N ASN A 246 0.59 -3.11 8.41
CA ASN A 246 -0.46 -3.27 9.41
C ASN A 246 0.02 -4.08 10.64
N VAL A 247 1.01 -3.53 11.35
CA VAL A 247 1.60 -4.11 12.55
C VAL A 247 0.56 -4.40 13.64
N THR A 248 -0.47 -3.57 13.82
CA THR A 248 -1.55 -3.84 14.79
C THR A 248 -2.30 -5.12 14.45
N GLU A 249 -2.71 -5.30 13.19
CA GLU A 249 -3.37 -6.54 12.75
C GLU A 249 -2.42 -7.73 12.89
N TYR A 250 -1.17 -7.60 12.42
CA TYR A 250 -0.16 -8.64 12.59
C TYR A 250 0.03 -9.04 14.06
N ALA A 251 0.14 -8.07 14.96
CA ALA A 251 0.32 -8.30 16.39
C ALA A 251 -0.90 -9.00 17.03
N SER A 252 -2.11 -8.72 16.52
CA SER A 252 -3.34 -9.37 16.97
C SER A 252 -3.40 -10.84 16.53
N GLU A 253 -2.91 -11.15 15.33
CA GLU A 253 -2.81 -12.51 14.80
C GLU A 253 -1.63 -13.29 15.41
N HIS A 254 -0.58 -12.59 15.84
CA HIS A 254 0.68 -13.16 16.33
C HIS A 254 1.03 -12.61 17.73
N PRO A 255 0.22 -12.90 18.77
CA PRO A 255 0.39 -12.31 20.10
C PRO A 255 1.72 -12.66 20.78
N SER A 256 2.35 -13.79 20.43
CA SER A 256 3.69 -14.17 20.91
C SER A 256 4.80 -13.25 20.37
N ASP A 257 4.66 -12.76 19.15
CA ASP A 257 5.62 -11.84 18.55
C ASP A 257 5.45 -10.45 19.17
N ASN A 258 4.22 -10.07 19.49
CA ASN A 258 3.94 -8.78 20.14
C ASN A 258 4.66 -8.65 21.49
N THR A 259 4.63 -9.70 22.31
CA THR A 259 5.31 -9.71 23.61
C THR A 259 6.82 -9.78 23.49
N THR A 260 7.34 -10.48 22.47
CA THR A 260 8.78 -10.65 22.26
C THR A 260 9.45 -9.41 21.69
N TYR A 261 8.77 -8.67 20.81
CA TYR A 261 9.36 -7.58 20.02
C TYR A 261 8.80 -6.20 20.31
N SER A 262 7.89 -6.06 21.29
CA SER A 262 7.26 -4.80 21.69
C SER A 262 6.67 -4.03 20.48
N LEU A 263 5.79 -4.69 19.72
CA LEU A 263 5.29 -4.19 18.44
C LEU A 263 4.44 -2.91 18.56
N GLU A 264 4.02 -2.53 19.77
CA GLU A 264 3.25 -1.31 20.05
C GLU A 264 3.94 -0.04 19.52
N ASN A 265 5.25 0.11 19.75
CA ASN A 265 5.99 1.28 19.28
C ASN A 265 6.06 1.33 17.74
N VAL A 266 6.22 0.17 17.10
CA VAL A 266 6.27 0.06 15.64
C VAL A 266 4.91 0.33 15.02
N ALA A 267 3.85 -0.17 15.65
CA ALA A 267 2.48 0.10 15.22
C ALA A 267 2.20 1.60 15.22
N ALA A 268 2.67 2.35 16.23
CA ALA A 268 2.52 3.81 16.25
C ALA A 268 3.23 4.52 15.08
N ASP A 269 4.30 3.93 14.54
CA ASP A 269 5.06 4.50 13.42
C ASP A 269 4.52 4.12 12.03
N THR A 270 3.95 2.92 11.90
CA THR A 270 3.69 2.28 10.59
C THR A 270 2.21 2.11 10.26
N ASN A 271 1.34 2.00 11.28
CA ASN A 271 -0.07 1.79 11.04
C ASN A 271 -0.79 3.09 10.73
N SER A 272 -1.30 3.17 9.51
CA SER A 272 -2.18 4.25 9.13
C SER A 272 -3.63 3.88 9.44
N SER A 273 -4.27 4.71 10.27
CA SER A 273 -5.72 4.65 10.51
C SER A 273 -6.53 5.41 9.44
N SER A 274 -5.83 6.05 8.50
CA SER A 274 -6.36 6.99 7.52
C SER A 274 -6.30 6.47 6.08
N VAL A 275 -5.81 5.24 5.84
CA VAL A 275 -5.72 4.66 4.49
C VAL A 275 -6.46 3.32 4.43
N HIS A 276 -7.26 3.15 3.38
CA HIS A 276 -8.12 1.97 3.17
C HIS A 276 -7.31 0.73 2.77
N ALA A 277 -6.17 0.93 2.13
CA ALA A 277 -5.14 -0.07 1.90
C ALA A 277 -3.81 0.60 2.23
N ALA A 278 -3.01 -0.02 3.11
CA ALA A 278 -1.63 0.28 3.47
C ALA A 278 -1.01 1.62 3.00
N GLU A 279 -0.52 2.45 3.93
CA GLU A 279 0.28 3.64 3.59
C GLU A 279 1.61 3.23 2.97
N ALA A 280 2.09 3.97 1.96
CA ALA A 280 3.44 3.79 1.44
C ALA A 280 4.47 4.17 2.51
N LEU A 281 5.13 3.16 3.08
CA LEU A 281 6.16 3.35 4.09
C LEU A 281 7.49 3.78 3.44
N THR A 282 8.28 4.53 4.18
CA THR A 282 9.62 4.96 3.76
C THR A 282 10.60 4.69 4.89
N CYS A 283 11.89 4.85 4.62
CA CYS A 283 12.92 4.77 5.66
C CYS A 283 12.60 5.72 6.83
N ALA A 284 12.10 6.93 6.53
CA ALA A 284 11.72 7.92 7.52
C ALA A 284 10.54 7.50 8.42
N THR A 285 9.73 6.52 8.01
CA THR A 285 8.66 5.97 8.85
C THR A 285 9.21 5.44 10.17
N CYS A 286 10.33 4.73 10.14
CA CYS A 286 10.95 4.16 11.35
C CYS A 286 12.21 4.92 11.78
N HIS A 287 12.91 5.56 10.84
CA HIS A 287 14.22 6.18 11.05
C HIS A 287 14.19 7.71 11.08
N GLY A 288 13.04 8.34 10.87
CA GLY A 288 12.88 9.78 11.01
C GLY A 288 12.98 10.26 12.46
N SER A 289 13.15 11.56 12.66
CA SER A 289 13.21 12.15 14.01
C SER A 289 11.93 11.87 14.80
N GLY A 290 12.08 11.48 16.05
CA GLY A 290 10.97 11.14 16.95
C GLY A 290 10.31 9.78 16.70
N LYS A 291 10.85 8.98 15.76
CA LYS A 291 10.39 7.61 15.49
C LYS A 291 11.08 6.58 16.37
N THR A 292 10.51 5.37 16.44
CA THR A 292 10.97 4.27 17.30
C THR A 292 12.46 3.97 17.14
N LYS A 293 13.01 4.13 15.93
CA LYS A 293 14.43 3.91 15.61
C LYS A 293 15.02 5.08 14.83
N ALA A 294 14.66 6.30 15.25
CA ALA A 294 15.29 7.52 14.75
C ALA A 294 16.80 7.34 14.63
N VAL A 295 17.38 7.74 13.50
CA VAL A 295 18.85 7.69 13.36
C VAL A 295 19.43 8.73 14.30
N ILE A 296 20.13 8.26 15.33
CA ILE A 296 20.88 9.09 16.27
C ILE A 296 22.34 8.79 16.01
N ASP A 297 23.15 9.83 15.79
CA ASP A 297 24.59 9.65 15.64
C ASP A 297 25.15 8.85 16.83
N ASN A 298 25.88 7.78 16.52
CA ASN A 298 26.66 7.10 17.53
C ASN A 298 27.86 7.98 17.86
N ASN A 299 27.80 8.67 19.01
CA ASN A 299 28.88 9.51 19.52
C ASN A 299 30.22 8.76 19.69
N GLU A 300 30.23 7.42 19.65
CA GLU A 300 31.42 6.57 19.73
C GLU A 300 32.04 6.23 18.37
N ARG A 301 31.31 6.42 17.26
CA ARG A 301 31.81 6.24 15.89
C ARG A 301 31.74 7.59 15.18
N MET A 302 32.88 8.28 15.07
CA MET A 302 33.05 9.67 14.60
C MET A 302 32.63 9.93 13.13
N GLY A 303 31.40 9.62 12.74
CA GLY A 303 30.82 9.93 11.44
C GLY A 303 29.73 11.00 11.58
N ASN A 304 30.04 12.24 11.19
CA ASN A 304 29.03 13.27 11.00
C ASN A 304 28.25 12.92 9.73
N GLY A 305 27.12 12.25 9.88
CA GLY A 305 26.26 11.99 8.72
C GLY A 305 24.78 11.88 8.98
N HIS A 306 24.41 11.60 10.23
CA HIS A 306 23.02 11.56 10.65
C HIS A 306 22.75 12.55 11.80
N SER A 307 23.61 13.57 11.98
CA SER A 307 23.54 14.51 13.11
C SER A 307 22.28 15.35 13.04
N GLY A 308 21.40 15.20 14.03
CA GLY A 308 20.18 15.99 14.16
C GLY A 308 19.13 15.65 13.11
N SER A 309 18.10 16.50 13.01
CA SER A 309 16.91 16.35 12.14
C SER A 309 17.18 16.33 10.61
N SER A 310 18.33 15.85 10.11
CA SER A 310 19.04 16.54 9.03
C SER A 310 19.04 15.90 7.64
N PHE A 311 19.13 14.57 7.48
CA PHE A 311 19.10 13.96 6.13
C PHE A 311 17.82 13.17 5.86
N VAL A 312 17.50 12.14 6.67
CA VAL A 312 16.30 11.30 6.48
C VAL A 312 15.02 12.14 6.49
N ASP A 313 14.88 13.03 7.46
CA ASP A 313 13.73 13.94 7.54
C ASP A 313 13.73 14.97 6.40
N ASN A 314 14.91 15.40 5.93
CA ASN A 314 15.03 16.32 4.79
C ASN A 314 14.57 15.64 3.50
N ILE A 315 14.97 14.39 3.26
CA ILE A 315 14.50 13.61 2.12
C ILE A 315 12.98 13.43 2.19
N ALA A 316 12.45 13.04 3.36
CA ALA A 316 11.02 12.86 3.56
C ALA A 316 10.20 14.14 3.38
N SER A 317 10.77 15.30 3.72
CA SER A 317 10.07 16.58 3.65
C SER A 317 10.16 17.26 2.29
N ASN A 318 11.23 17.01 1.53
CA ASN A 318 11.52 17.76 0.29
C ASN A 318 11.39 16.94 -0.99
N TYR A 319 11.35 15.61 -0.89
CA TYR A 319 11.26 14.72 -2.04
C TYR A 319 10.06 13.78 -1.91
N ALA A 320 9.44 13.48 -3.05
CA ALA A 320 8.30 12.55 -3.08
C ALA A 320 8.69 11.18 -2.48
N ARG A 321 7.75 10.54 -1.77
CA ARG A 321 7.96 9.23 -1.12
C ARG A 321 8.51 8.16 -2.05
N THR A 322 8.10 8.23 -3.33
CA THR A 322 8.59 7.41 -4.45
C THR A 322 10.13 7.37 -4.56
N PHE A 323 10.81 8.45 -4.18
CA PHE A 323 12.27 8.57 -4.23
C PHE A 323 12.95 8.27 -2.90
N ASN A 324 12.21 8.25 -1.79
CA ASN A 324 12.80 8.18 -0.44
C ASN A 324 13.56 6.87 -0.23
N GLY A 325 12.97 5.74 -0.63
CA GLY A 325 13.62 4.44 -0.58
C GLY A 325 14.88 4.42 -1.43
N ASP A 326 14.75 4.73 -2.73
CA ASP A 326 15.87 4.72 -3.68
C ASP A 326 17.04 5.63 -3.25
N ILE A 327 16.76 6.83 -2.74
CA ILE A 327 17.80 7.75 -2.22
C ILE A 327 18.56 7.13 -1.05
N CYS A 328 17.86 6.51 -0.10
CA CYS A 328 18.52 5.88 1.04
C CYS A 328 19.32 4.65 0.57
N MET A 329 18.76 3.87 -0.35
CA MET A 329 19.35 2.66 -0.90
C MET A 329 20.57 2.93 -1.80
N GLY A 330 20.64 4.10 -2.43
CA GLY A 330 21.83 4.53 -3.17
C GLY A 330 23.08 4.66 -2.28
N CYS A 331 22.88 4.92 -0.99
CA CYS A 331 23.95 5.00 0.02
C CYS A 331 24.08 3.72 0.84
N HIS A 332 22.99 2.98 1.05
CA HIS A 332 22.91 1.80 1.92
C HIS A 332 22.76 0.50 1.13
N GLU A 333 23.53 0.35 0.03
CA GLU A 333 23.52 -0.82 -0.86
C GLU A 333 23.28 -2.13 -0.10
N ALA A 334 22.07 -2.65 -0.24
CA ALA A 334 21.54 -3.67 0.63
C ALA A 334 21.72 -5.08 0.04
N ALA A 335 22.44 -5.15 -1.08
CA ALA A 335 22.56 -6.32 -1.95
C ALA A 335 24.01 -6.70 -2.24
N VAL A 336 24.96 -5.79 -2.09
CA VAL A 336 26.37 -6.06 -2.34
C VAL A 336 27.18 -5.31 -1.29
N HIS A 337 27.90 -6.06 -0.46
CA HIS A 337 29.10 -5.55 0.19
C HIS A 337 30.26 -5.82 -0.77
N PRO A 338 30.62 -4.89 -1.69
CA PRO A 338 31.87 -5.05 -2.41
C PRO A 338 32.95 -5.11 -1.33
N GLN A 339 33.73 -6.19 -1.35
CA GLN A 339 34.71 -6.60 -0.33
C GLN A 339 35.79 -5.55 0.02
N SER A 340 35.69 -4.34 -0.53
CA SER A 340 36.70 -3.28 -0.40
C SER A 340 36.16 -1.86 -0.17
N MET A 341 34.85 -1.61 -0.01
CA MET A 341 34.36 -0.21 0.03
C MET A 341 33.16 0.02 0.97
N GLY A 342 33.34 -0.20 2.28
CA GLY A 342 32.32 0.04 3.31
C GLY A 342 31.81 1.50 3.42
N CYS A 343 31.22 1.85 4.56
CA CYS A 343 30.50 3.12 4.85
C CYS A 343 31.19 4.41 4.32
N SER A 344 32.51 4.38 4.12
CA SER A 344 33.28 5.37 3.36
C SER A 344 32.67 5.86 2.03
N ARG A 345 31.82 5.09 1.34
CA ARG A 345 31.21 5.49 0.04
C ARG A 345 30.51 6.84 0.08
N CYS A 346 29.70 7.09 1.11
CA CYS A 346 29.00 8.36 1.31
C CYS A 346 29.50 9.15 2.52
N HIS A 347 30.24 8.50 3.44
CA HIS A 347 30.73 9.14 4.67
C HIS A 347 32.17 9.69 4.59
N SER A 348 32.96 9.35 3.56
CA SER A 348 34.39 9.76 3.47
C SER A 348 34.76 10.75 2.37
N LYS A 349 33.83 11.04 1.44
CA LYS A 349 34.05 11.97 0.33
C LYS A 349 33.22 13.24 0.54
N GLU A 350 33.81 14.41 0.26
CA GLU A 350 33.10 15.70 0.31
C GLU A 350 31.97 15.78 -0.72
N ASN A 351 32.11 15.07 -1.86
CA ASN A 351 31.10 14.94 -2.91
C ASN A 351 31.01 13.51 -3.43
N VAL A 352 29.79 13.03 -3.68
CA VAL A 352 29.52 11.70 -4.26
C VAL A 352 28.44 11.81 -5.32
N ASP A 353 28.71 11.30 -6.52
CA ASP A 353 27.71 11.16 -7.57
C ASP A 353 27.09 9.78 -7.50
N VAL A 354 25.78 9.73 -7.26
CA VAL A 354 25.00 8.50 -7.15
C VAL A 354 24.06 8.38 -8.33
N THR A 355 24.01 7.20 -8.93
CA THR A 355 22.94 6.80 -9.85
C THR A 355 22.39 5.47 -9.38
N ILE A 356 21.08 5.40 -9.17
CA ILE A 356 20.41 4.15 -8.77
C ILE A 356 19.20 3.91 -9.66
N GLU A 357 19.11 2.67 -10.13
CA GLU A 357 17.92 2.18 -10.80
C GLU A 357 16.80 1.98 -9.78
N SER A 358 15.62 2.49 -10.10
CA SER A 358 14.46 2.33 -9.23
C SER A 358 13.97 0.88 -9.16
N GLU A 359 12.96 0.62 -8.34
CA GLU A 359 12.27 -0.67 -8.25
C GLU A 359 11.95 -1.25 -9.64
N PRO A 360 12.13 -2.56 -9.84
CA PRO A 360 12.59 -3.57 -8.89
C PRO A 360 14.11 -3.72 -8.76
N SER A 361 14.91 -2.87 -9.44
CA SER A 361 16.34 -3.10 -9.60
C SER A 361 17.12 -2.71 -8.36
N GLY A 362 17.25 -1.42 -8.05
CA GLY A 362 18.17 -0.99 -7.00
C GLY A 362 19.64 -1.08 -7.36
N TYR A 363 19.98 -1.42 -8.61
CA TYR A 363 21.35 -1.34 -9.09
C TYR A 363 21.87 0.08 -8.94
N CYS A 364 22.96 0.23 -8.18
CA CYS A 364 23.53 1.53 -7.83
C CYS A 364 24.97 1.64 -8.32
N THR A 365 25.33 2.81 -8.83
CA THR A 365 26.71 3.20 -9.15
C THR A 365 27.05 4.50 -8.43
N ASN A 366 28.21 4.50 -7.77
CA ASN A 366 28.72 5.61 -6.98
C ASN A 366 30.11 6.00 -7.51
N ASN A 367 30.29 7.26 -7.94
CA ASN A 367 31.56 7.78 -8.48
C ASN A 367 32.20 8.81 -7.54
#